data_AF-A0A2N2KD78-F1
#
_entry.id   AF-A0A2N2KD78-F1
#
_cell.length_a   1.000
_cell.length_b   1.000
_cell.length_c   1.000
_cell.angle_alpha   90.00
_cell.angle_beta   90.00
_cell.angle_gamma   90.00
#
_symmetry.space_group_name_H-M   'P 1'
#
loop_
_entity.id
_entity.type
_entity.pdbx_description
1 polymer ?
#
loop_
_entity_poly.entity_id
_entity_poly.type
_entity_poly.pdbx_seq_one_letter_code
_entity_poly.pdbx_strand_id
1 'polypeptide(L)'
;MRKSNAFLLWLSCGVSLFALLFVDAHFRRNVNLPLIDGKAALVKTLQLTDLCLFTEARYTRHLSQADLHSPFQDYPMSAEHFPAGSLTRPPKRMRTNHEKMG
;
A
#
# COMPACT_ATOMS: atom_id res chain seq x y z
N MET A 1 26.86 20.77 28.50
CA MET A 1 26.64 20.17 27.16
C MET A 1 26.14 21.25 26.21
N ARG A 2 26.69 21.38 25.00
CA ARG A 2 26.18 22.35 24.00
C ARG A 2 24.80 21.89 23.52
N LYS A 3 23.84 22.80 23.34
CA LYS A 3 22.45 22.47 22.91
C LYS A 3 22.40 21.60 21.64
N SER A 4 23.36 21.80 20.72
CA SER A 4 23.51 21.00 19.51
C SER A 4 23.83 19.52 19.80
N ASN A 5 24.65 19.21 20.82
CA ASN A 5 24.96 17.83 21.17
C ASN A 5 23.73 17.09 21.71
N ALA A 6 22.88 17.78 22.49
CA ALA A 6 21.62 17.20 22.98
C ALA A 6 20.65 16.91 21.83
N PHE A 7 20.54 17.82 20.85
CA PHE A 7 19.74 17.60 19.65
C PHE A 7 20.24 16.41 18.81
N LEU A 8 21.56 16.31 18.59
CA LEU A 8 22.14 15.21 17.82
C LEU A 8 21.94 13.84 18.49
N LEU A 9 22.06 13.77 19.82
CA LEU A 9 21.76 12.55 20.58
C LEU A 9 20.29 12.16 20.45
N TRP A 10 19.38 13.11 20.55
CA TRP A 10 17.95 12.87 20.39
C TRP A 10 17.61 12.36 18.97
N LEU A 11 18.17 13.02 17.94
CA LEU A 11 17.98 12.61 16.55
C LEU A 11 18.55 11.22 16.29
N SER A 12 19.76 10.93 16.76
CA SER A 12 20.41 9.62 16.63
C SER A 12 19.61 8.52 17.32
N CYS A 13 19.05 8.80 18.50
CA CYS A 13 18.14 7.90 19.20
C CYS A 13 16.89 7.62 18.35
N GLY A 14 16.27 8.66 17.78
CA GLY A 14 15.10 8.51 16.90
C GLY A 14 15.38 7.68 15.65
N VAL A 15 16.50 7.92 14.97
CA VAL A 15 16.93 7.14 13.79
C VAL A 15 17.21 5.69 14.18
N SER A 16 17.84 5.45 15.33
CA SER A 16 18.12 4.11 15.82
C SER A 16 16.83 3.34 16.11
N LEU A 17 15.86 3.98 16.78
CA LEU A 17 14.56 3.39 17.06
C LEU A 17 13.78 3.11 15.77
N PHE A 18 13.84 4.01 14.79
CA PHE A 18 13.23 3.78 13.47
C PHE A 18 13.89 2.60 12.74
N ALA A 19 15.22 2.47 12.79
CA ALA A 19 15.92 1.33 12.21
C ALA A 19 15.53 0.00 12.89
N LEU A 20 15.35 0.00 14.22
CA LEU A 20 14.87 -1.18 14.95
C LEU A 20 13.48 -1.65 14.49
N LEU A 21 12.60 -0.73 14.04
CA LEU A 21 11.31 -1.12 13.47
C LEU A 21 11.46 -1.96 12.19
N PHE A 22 12.44 -1.64 11.33
CA PHE A 22 12.71 -2.45 10.14
C PHE A 22 13.27 -3.84 10.49
N VAL A 23 14.12 -3.90 11.51
CA VAL A 23 14.67 -5.16 12.01
C VAL A 23 13.54 -6.05 12.56
N ASP A 24 12.67 -5.50 13.40
CA ASP A 24 11.49 -6.19 13.91
C ASP A 24 10.55 -6.64 12.78
N ALA A 25 10.27 -5.77 11.80
CA ALA A 25 9.49 -6.12 10.63
C ALA A 25 10.11 -7.28 9.82
N HIS A 26 11.44 -7.29 9.67
CA HIS A 26 12.16 -8.36 8.98
C HIS A 26 12.00 -9.71 9.71
N PHE A 27 12.16 -9.72 11.04
CA PHE A 27 11.96 -10.94 11.83
C PHE A 27 10.49 -11.40 11.83
N ARG A 28 9.54 -10.48 11.96
CA ARG A 28 8.10 -10.80 11.93
C ARG A 28 7.65 -11.31 10.57
N ARG A 29 8.30 -10.90 9.48
CA ARG A 29 7.95 -11.36 8.13
C ARG A 29 7.97 -12.90 8.05
N ASN A 30 9.03 -13.53 8.54
CA ASN A 30 9.17 -14.99 8.47
C ASN A 30 8.13 -15.73 9.32
N VAL A 31 7.74 -15.16 10.46
CA VAL A 31 6.69 -15.72 11.32
C VAL A 31 5.31 -15.63 10.65
N ASN A 32 5.06 -14.59 9.86
CA ASN A 32 3.78 -14.38 9.17
C ASN A 32 3.69 -15.08 7.80
N LEU A 33 4.81 -15.51 7.21
CA LEU A 33 4.83 -16.19 5.90
C LEU A 33 3.87 -17.39 5.84
N PRO A 34 3.89 -18.34 6.80
CA PRO A 34 3.01 -19.50 6.76
C PRO A 34 1.51 -19.15 6.76
N LEU A 35 1.13 -18.08 7.47
CA LEU A 35 -0.25 -17.58 7.48
C LEU A 35 -0.65 -17.03 6.10
N ILE A 36 0.27 -16.30 5.46
CA ILE A 36 0.05 -15.75 4.11
C ILE A 36 -0.09 -16.88 3.09
N ASP A 37 0.79 -17.87 3.14
CA ASP A 37 0.77 -19.02 2.24
C ASP A 37 -0.53 -19.85 2.40
N GLY A 38 -0.98 -20.05 3.64
CA GLY A 38 -2.26 -20.72 3.91
C GLY A 38 -3.47 -19.97 3.32
N LYS A 39 -3.48 -18.64 3.43
CA LYS A 39 -4.53 -17.80 2.82
C LYS A 39 -4.46 -17.86 1.29
N ALA A 40 -3.27 -17.81 0.70
CA ALA A 40 -3.08 -17.92 -0.74
C ALA A 40 -3.56 -19.28 -1.28
N ALA A 41 -3.28 -20.37 -0.56
CA ALA A 41 -3.77 -21.70 -0.89
C ALA A 41 -5.30 -21.77 -0.83
N LEU A 42 -5.92 -21.20 0.21
CA LEU A 42 -7.39 -21.15 0.34
C LEU A 42 -8.05 -20.39 -0.81
N VAL A 43 -7.51 -19.22 -1.17
CA VAL A 43 -7.97 -18.41 -2.31
C VAL A 43 -7.90 -19.20 -3.61
N LYS A 44 -6.81 -19.94 -3.83
CA LYS A 44 -6.64 -20.80 -5.00
C LYS A 44 -7.65 -21.95 -5.03
N THR A 45 -7.84 -22.65 -3.91
CA THR A 45 -8.76 -23.80 -3.80
C THR A 45 -10.21 -23.38 -3.98
N LEU A 46 -10.60 -22.24 -3.43
CA LEU A 46 -11.96 -21.72 -3.53
C LEU A 46 -12.22 -20.92 -4.82
N GLN A 47 -11.20 -20.78 -5.68
CA GLN A 47 -11.25 -19.96 -6.90
C GLN A 47 -11.78 -18.54 -6.64
N LEU A 48 -11.39 -17.93 -5.51
CA LEU A 48 -11.78 -16.56 -5.21
C LEU A 48 -11.15 -15.62 -6.25
N THR A 49 -12.00 -14.88 -6.95
CA THR A 49 -11.63 -14.06 -8.11
C THR A 49 -10.77 -12.86 -7.78
N ASP A 50 -10.70 -12.43 -6.51
CA ASP A 50 -9.77 -11.40 -6.08
C ASP A 50 -9.55 -11.34 -4.56
N LEU A 51 -8.35 -10.91 -4.16
CA LEU A 51 -8.03 -10.62 -2.77
C LEU A 51 -8.52 -9.20 -2.44
N CYS A 52 -9.25 -9.04 -1.34
CA CYS A 52 -9.57 -7.71 -0.81
C CYS A 52 -8.31 -7.07 -0.21
N LEU A 53 -7.53 -6.36 -1.04
CA LEU A 53 -6.25 -5.76 -0.61
C LEU A 53 -6.44 -4.52 0.26
N PHE A 54 -7.51 -3.77 0.00
CA PHE A 54 -7.87 -2.56 0.72
C PHE A 54 -9.33 -2.63 1.11
N THR A 55 -9.67 -2.16 2.31
CA THR A 55 -11.05 -2.17 2.81
C THR A 55 -11.76 -0.83 2.64
N GLU A 56 -11.02 0.23 2.31
CA GLU A 56 -11.52 1.60 2.32
C GLU A 56 -12.09 2.05 0.97
N ALA A 57 -11.28 2.17 -0.08
CA ALA A 57 -11.77 2.64 -1.39
C ALA A 57 -12.37 1.50 -2.19
N ARG A 58 -13.64 1.64 -2.64
CA ARG A 58 -14.39 0.58 -3.34
C ARG A 58 -13.66 0.03 -4.57
N TYR A 59 -13.04 0.90 -5.34
CA TYR A 59 -12.29 0.57 -6.56
C TYR A 59 -10.90 -0.03 -6.30
N THR A 60 -10.50 -0.15 -5.03
CA THR A 60 -9.24 -0.79 -4.62
C THR A 60 -9.46 -2.12 -3.90
N ARG A 61 -10.71 -2.47 -3.56
CA ARG A 61 -11.04 -3.73 -2.87
C ARG A 61 -10.78 -4.93 -3.74
N HIS A 62 -11.38 -4.98 -4.93
CA HIS A 62 -11.20 -6.08 -5.88
C HIS A 62 -10.72 -5.50 -7.20
N LEU A 63 -9.40 -5.33 -7.36
CA LEU A 63 -8.78 -4.75 -8.55
C LEU A 63 -9.20 -5.42 -9.87
N SER A 64 -9.51 -6.71 -9.88
CA SER A 64 -9.99 -7.44 -11.07
C SER A 64 -11.45 -7.13 -11.41
N GLN A 65 -12.24 -6.65 -10.44
CA GLN A 65 -13.66 -6.34 -10.56
C GLN A 65 -13.96 -4.85 -10.32
N ALA A 66 -12.93 -4.04 -10.12
CA ALA A 66 -13.06 -2.63 -9.80
C ALA A 66 -13.55 -1.86 -11.02
N ASP A 67 -14.57 -1.04 -10.81
CA ASP A 67 -14.98 -0.06 -11.80
C ASP A 67 -13.92 1.04 -11.92
N LEU A 68 -13.39 1.20 -13.14
CA LEU A 68 -12.35 2.18 -13.46
C LEU A 68 -12.83 3.64 -13.41
N HIS A 69 -14.15 3.86 -13.39
CA HIS A 69 -14.74 5.19 -13.33
C HIS A 69 -15.05 5.64 -11.90
N SER A 70 -15.06 4.71 -10.94
CA SER A 70 -15.32 5.00 -9.53
C SER A 70 -14.42 6.08 -8.91
N PRO A 71 -13.12 6.22 -9.23
CA PRO A 71 -12.29 7.32 -8.74
C PRO A 71 -12.73 8.72 -9.21
N PHE A 72 -13.66 8.81 -10.17
CA PHE A 72 -14.12 10.07 -10.78
C PHE A 72 -15.61 10.34 -10.54
N GLN A 73 -16.24 9.62 -9.61
CA GLN A 73 -17.66 9.82 -9.30
C GLN A 73 -17.91 11.02 -8.38
N ASP A 74 -16.86 11.58 -7.78
CA ASP A 74 -16.93 12.82 -7.01
C ASP A 74 -16.87 14.06 -7.93
N TYR A 75 -17.10 15.24 -7.36
CA TYR A 75 -17.06 16.50 -8.12
C TYR A 75 -15.65 16.84 -8.63
N PRO A 76 -15.52 17.61 -9.73
CA PRO A 76 -14.22 18.04 -10.24
C PRO A 76 -13.39 18.74 -9.15
N MET A 77 -12.11 18.37 -9.00
CA MET A 77 -11.19 18.87 -7.98
C MET A 77 -11.50 18.45 -6.52
N SER A 78 -12.37 17.47 -6.31
CA SER A 78 -12.50 16.82 -5.01
C SER A 78 -11.21 16.11 -4.61
N ALA A 79 -10.87 16.19 -3.32
CA ALA A 79 -9.78 15.40 -2.77
C ALA A 79 -10.26 13.96 -2.56
N GLU A 80 -9.43 12.98 -2.94
CA GLU A 80 -9.69 11.59 -2.58
C GLU A 80 -9.56 11.40 -1.07
N HIS A 81 -10.55 10.76 -0.45
CA HIS A 81 -10.63 10.59 1.01
C HIS A 81 -9.99 9.27 1.45
N PHE A 82 -9.79 8.34 0.52
CA PHE A 82 -9.24 7.01 0.81
C PHE A 82 -7.76 6.90 0.41
N PRO A 83 -6.84 6.77 1.38
CA PRO A 83 -5.41 6.59 1.13
C PRO A 83 -5.07 5.49 0.10
N ALA A 84 -5.83 4.40 0.08
CA ALA A 84 -5.67 3.26 -0.83
C ALA A 84 -5.71 3.68 -2.30
N GLY A 85 -6.46 4.72 -2.64
CA GLY A 85 -6.50 5.25 -4.01
C GLY A 85 -5.12 5.67 -4.52
N SER A 86 -4.27 6.21 -3.64
CA SER A 86 -2.89 6.61 -3.97
C SER A 86 -1.91 5.43 -4.11
N LEU A 87 -2.22 4.29 -3.50
CA LEU A 87 -1.38 3.08 -3.51
C LEU A 87 -1.68 2.18 -4.71
N THR A 88 -2.86 2.33 -5.32
CA THR A 88 -3.23 1.57 -6.51
C THR A 88 -2.71 2.21 -7.78
N ARG A 89 -1.98 1.43 -8.58
CA ARG A 89 -1.49 1.88 -9.88
C ARG A 89 -2.64 1.91 -10.91
N PRO A 90 -2.65 2.91 -11.82
CA PRO A 90 -3.60 2.93 -12.91
C PRO A 90 -3.43 1.71 -13.83
N PRO A 91 -4.52 1.25 -14.49
CA PRO A 91 -4.48 0.09 -15.38
C PRO A 91 -3.44 0.25 -16.48
N LYS A 92 -2.74 -0.84 -16.83
CA LYS A 92 -1.68 -0.83 -17.87
C LYS A 92 -2.16 -0.23 -19.19
N ARG A 93 -3.42 -0.48 -19.59
CA ARG A 93 -4.01 0.00 -20.84
C ARG A 93 -4.09 1.53 -20.94
N MET A 94 -4.16 2.23 -19.81
CA MET A 94 -4.20 3.70 -19.76
C MET A 94 -2.81 4.33 -19.88
N ARG A 95 -1.74 3.58 -19.50
CA ARG A 95 -0.34 4.03 -19.63
C ARG A 95 0.13 4.05 -21.08
N THR A 96 -0.23 3.02 -21.86
CA THR A 96 0.17 2.87 -23.26
C THR A 96 -0.38 3.94 -24.21
N ASN A 97 -1.51 4.56 -23.88
CA ASN A 97 -2.10 5.61 -24.71
C ASN A 97 -1.40 6.96 -24.52
N HIS A 98 -0.90 7.25 -23.31
CA HIS A 98 -0.14 8.49 -23.04
C HIS A 98 1.26 8.44 -23.67
N GLU A 99 1.93 7.28 -23.68
CA GLU A 99 3.25 7.13 -24.34
C GLU A 99 3.20 7.29 -25.87
N LYS A 100 2.02 7.18 -26.50
CA LYS A 100 1.86 7.35 -27.95
C LYS A 100 1.46 8.77 -28.37
N MET A 101 1.24 9.67 -27.41
CA MET A 101 0.75 11.03 -27.64
C MET A 101 1.79 12.12 -27.32
N GLY A 102 3.05 11.74 -27.06
CA GLY A 102 4.22 12.63 -26.97
C GLY A 102 5.29 12.18 -27.95
#